data_AF-A0A2I0KL83-F1
#
_entry.id   AF-A0A2I0KL83-F1
#
_cell.length_a   1.000
_cell.length_b   1.000
_cell.length_c   1.000
_cell.angle_alpha   90.00
_cell.angle_beta   90.00
_cell.angle_gamma   90.00
#
_symmetry.space_group_name_H-M   'P 1'
#
loop_
_entity.id
_entity.type
_entity.pdbx_description
1 polymer ?
#
loop_
_entity_poly.entity_id
_entity_poly.type
_entity_poly.pdbx_seq_one_letter_code
_entity_poly.pdbx_strand_id
1 'polypeptide(L)'
;MAEMEPETTLGGSLLVPSVQELAEQPLTSVPERYIRTDQEPPSMASDCHKEIPVIDMQRLLISGDSVESSAELHKLHSACKDWGFFQLINHGASSSVVEKAKHEIKELFRLPKEEKKELWQEPGDISGFGQAFVVSDEQKLDWGDLFYMVTLPPHLRKPQLYSKLPQSF
;
A
#
# COMPACT_ATOMS: atom_id res chain seq x y z
N MET A 1 -33.12 2.53 22.00
CA MET A 1 -32.88 2.36 20.55
C MET A 1 -31.53 3.02 20.32
N ALA A 2 -30.46 2.24 20.09
CA ALA A 2 -29.16 2.83 19.81
C ALA A 2 -29.19 3.37 18.37
N GLU A 3 -28.94 4.66 18.22
CA GLU A 3 -28.76 5.28 16.91
C GLU A 3 -27.48 4.69 16.29
N MET A 4 -27.63 4.07 15.12
CA MET A 4 -26.53 3.52 14.35
C MET A 4 -25.85 4.71 13.68
N GLU A 5 -24.69 5.11 14.20
CA GLU A 5 -23.85 6.13 13.59
C GLU A 5 -23.62 5.79 12.11
N PRO A 6 -23.70 6.78 11.19
CA PRO A 6 -23.55 6.52 9.77
C PRO A 6 -22.17 5.92 9.50
N GLU A 7 -22.13 4.80 8.77
CA GLU A 7 -20.86 4.22 8.32
C GLU A 7 -20.10 5.27 7.51
N THR A 8 -18.98 5.74 8.04
CA THR A 8 -18.05 6.59 7.31
C THR A 8 -17.44 5.80 6.16
N THR A 9 -17.94 6.04 4.95
CA THR A 9 -17.40 5.46 3.71
C THR A 9 -16.28 6.35 3.19
N LEU A 10 -15.08 5.79 3.00
CA LEU A 10 -13.88 6.51 2.52
C LEU A 10 -13.85 6.67 0.99
N GLY A 11 -15.02 6.65 0.34
CA GLY A 11 -15.17 6.53 -1.11
C GLY A 11 -15.33 5.08 -1.57
N GLY A 12 -15.65 4.92 -2.86
CA GLY A 12 -15.88 3.63 -3.50
C GLY A 12 -15.02 3.42 -4.72
N SER A 13 -14.96 2.17 -5.18
CA SER A 13 -14.26 1.76 -6.41
C SER A 13 -15.16 0.82 -7.21
N LEU A 14 -15.08 0.89 -8.53
CA LEU A 14 -15.64 -0.14 -9.39
C LEU A 14 -14.82 -1.43 -9.25
N LEU A 15 -15.51 -2.57 -9.22
CA LEU A 15 -14.84 -3.86 -9.15
C LEU A 15 -14.13 -4.16 -10.47
N VAL A 16 -12.88 -4.60 -10.37
CA VAL A 16 -12.06 -5.03 -11.49
C VAL A 16 -11.57 -6.46 -11.28
N PRO A 17 -11.23 -7.20 -12.34
CA PRO A 17 -10.70 -8.55 -12.21
C PRO A 17 -9.38 -8.59 -11.43
N SER A 18 -9.13 -9.69 -10.72
CA SER A 18 -7.83 -9.97 -10.10
C SER A 18 -6.74 -10.10 -11.17
N VAL A 19 -5.68 -9.33 -11.02
CA VAL A 19 -4.48 -9.45 -11.87
C VAL A 19 -3.76 -10.76 -11.59
N GLN A 20 -3.77 -11.26 -10.34
CA GLN A 20 -3.23 -12.58 -10.02
C GLN A 20 -3.94 -13.68 -10.80
N GLU A 21 -5.27 -13.68 -10.84
CA GLU A 21 -6.03 -14.66 -11.63
C GLU A 21 -5.82 -14.49 -13.15
N LEU A 22 -5.73 -13.24 -13.64
CA LEU A 22 -5.43 -12.97 -15.04
C LEU A 22 -4.05 -13.51 -15.44
N ALA A 23 -3.06 -13.41 -14.55
CA ALA A 23 -1.71 -13.91 -14.78
C ALA A 23 -1.61 -15.44 -14.82
N GLU A 24 -2.57 -16.15 -14.23
CA GLU A 24 -2.66 -17.62 -14.29
C GLU A 24 -3.32 -18.12 -15.58
N GLN A 25 -4.04 -17.25 -16.30
CA GLN A 25 -4.67 -17.60 -17.58
C GLN A 25 -3.64 -17.68 -18.71
N PRO A 26 -3.88 -18.51 -19.74
CA PRO A 26 -3.00 -18.60 -20.91
C PRO A 26 -3.19 -17.42 -21.86
N LEU A 27 -2.91 -16.20 -21.38
CA LEU A 27 -3.02 -14.97 -22.16
C LEU A 27 -1.84 -14.85 -23.13
N THR A 28 -2.14 -14.52 -24.38
CA THR A 28 -1.12 -14.25 -25.42
C THR A 28 -0.65 -12.79 -25.42
N SER A 29 -1.42 -11.90 -24.79
CA SER A 29 -1.12 -10.47 -24.67
C SER A 29 -1.79 -9.88 -23.42
N VAL A 30 -1.23 -8.78 -22.94
CA VAL A 30 -1.80 -8.00 -21.82
C VAL A 30 -3.09 -7.31 -22.30
N PRO A 31 -4.20 -7.35 -21.54
CA PRO A 31 -5.44 -6.69 -21.93
C PRO A 31 -5.28 -5.17 -22.08
N GLU A 32 -6.05 -4.58 -23.00
CA GLU A 32 -5.94 -3.17 -23.38
C GLU A 32 -6.06 -2.19 -22.20
N ARG A 33 -6.87 -2.50 -21.17
CA ARG A 33 -6.99 -1.67 -19.96
C ARG A 33 -5.68 -1.51 -19.18
N TYR A 34 -4.68 -2.36 -19.37
CA TYR A 34 -3.40 -2.28 -18.65
C TYR A 34 -2.25 -1.72 -19.52
N ILE A 35 -2.51 -1.47 -20.81
CA ILE A 35 -1.51 -0.91 -21.73
C ILE A 35 -1.49 0.62 -21.58
N ARG A 36 -0.33 1.15 -21.17
CA ARG A 36 -0.08 2.59 -21.06
C ARG A 36 0.55 3.12 -22.35
N THR A 37 -0.26 3.73 -23.20
CA THR A 37 0.19 4.40 -24.45
C THR A 37 0.48 5.89 -24.24
N ASP A 38 0.05 6.42 -23.10
CA ASP A 38 0.13 7.81 -22.66
C ASP A 38 1.43 8.14 -21.92
N GLN A 39 2.19 7.11 -21.50
CA GLN A 39 3.47 7.29 -20.83
C GLN A 39 4.60 7.37 -21.86
N GLU A 40 5.40 8.43 -21.79
CA GLU A 40 6.65 8.48 -22.55
C GLU A 40 7.54 7.30 -22.12
N PRO A 41 8.19 6.61 -23.07
CA PRO A 41 9.14 5.56 -22.72
C PRO A 41 10.18 6.14 -21.75
N PRO A 42 10.61 5.38 -20.73
CA PRO A 42 11.53 5.90 -19.73
C PRO A 42 12.73 6.49 -20.47
N SER A 43 12.90 7.81 -20.35
CA SER A 43 14.04 8.51 -20.89
C SER A 43 15.27 7.82 -20.33
N MET A 44 16.09 7.24 -21.21
CA MET A 44 17.44 6.78 -20.87
C MET A 44 18.36 7.99 -20.64
N ALA A 45 17.87 8.96 -19.86
CA ALA A 45 18.64 10.09 -19.39
C ALA A 45 19.75 9.52 -18.51
N SER A 46 20.95 9.50 -19.07
CA SER A 46 22.19 9.38 -18.33
C SER A 46 22.33 10.65 -17.49
N ASP A 47 21.69 10.67 -16.32
CA ASP A 47 21.73 11.82 -15.42
C ASP A 47 22.09 11.36 -14.01
N CYS A 48 22.97 12.14 -13.37
CA CYS A 48 23.63 11.89 -12.10
C CYS A 48 22.80 11.01 -11.15
N HIS A 49 23.32 9.83 -10.79
CA HIS A 49 22.70 8.96 -9.79
C HIS A 49 22.65 9.66 -8.43
N LYS A 50 21.62 10.47 -8.22
CA LYS A 50 21.28 10.96 -6.89
C LYS A 50 20.70 9.76 -6.15
N GLU A 51 21.35 9.36 -5.07
CA GLU A 51 20.86 8.28 -4.22
C GLU A 51 19.70 8.79 -3.35
N ILE A 52 18.67 7.96 -3.15
CA ILE A 52 17.54 8.28 -2.27
C ILE A 52 18.09 8.54 -0.86
N PRO A 53 17.74 9.67 -0.20
CA PRO A 53 18.23 9.98 1.13
C PRO A 53 17.88 8.88 2.13
N VAL A 54 18.84 8.53 3.00
CA VAL A 54 18.65 7.57 4.08
C VAL A 54 18.69 8.31 5.41
N ILE A 55 17.63 8.27 6.21
CA ILE A 55 17.53 8.94 7.51
C ILE A 55 17.73 7.91 8.62
N ASP A 56 18.61 8.21 9.58
CA ASP A 56 18.84 7.39 10.76
C ASP A 56 17.97 7.87 11.93
N MET A 57 16.93 7.11 12.26
CA MET A 57 15.99 7.50 13.32
C MET A 57 16.64 7.50 14.71
N GLN A 58 17.65 6.67 14.94
CA GLN A 58 18.33 6.64 16.23
C GLN A 58 19.17 7.90 16.43
N ARG A 59 19.87 8.37 15.39
CA ARG A 59 20.61 9.65 15.44
C ARG A 59 19.69 10.84 15.61
N LEU A 60 18.55 10.82 14.93
CA LEU A 60 17.52 11.86 15.03
C LEU A 60 17.01 11.99 16.48
N LEU A 61 16.84 10.87 17.17
CA LEU A 61 16.26 10.79 18.53
C LEU A 61 17.29 10.88 19.67
N ILE A 62 18.57 11.15 19.39
CA ILE A 62 19.57 11.35 20.44
C ILE A 62 19.10 12.49 21.36
N SER A 63 18.99 12.20 22.66
CA SER A 63 18.57 13.17 23.67
C SER A 63 19.55 14.34 23.80
N GLY A 64 19.02 15.56 23.80
CA GLY A 64 19.80 16.81 23.87
C GLY A 64 20.19 17.34 22.50
N ASP A 65 20.51 18.64 22.42
CA ASP A 65 20.90 19.34 21.18
C ASP A 65 22.33 18.95 20.73
N SER A 66 22.51 17.68 20.38
CA SER A 66 23.78 17.18 19.87
C SER A 66 23.98 17.60 18.41
N VAL A 67 25.25 17.75 18.01
CA VAL A 67 25.62 18.06 16.61
C VAL A 67 25.10 16.97 15.66
N GLU A 68 25.08 15.71 16.10
CA GLU A 68 24.61 14.58 15.29
C GLU A 68 23.09 14.62 15.07
N SER A 69 22.31 14.88 16.14
CA SER A 69 20.84 15.03 16.01
C SER A 69 20.48 16.21 15.12
N SER A 70 21.16 17.36 15.29
CA SER A 70 20.93 18.53 14.44
C SER A 70 21.30 18.26 12.97
N ALA A 71 22.38 17.52 12.70
CA ALA A 71 22.78 17.17 11.35
C ALA A 71 21.77 16.23 10.68
N GLU A 72 21.28 15.22 11.42
CA GLU A 72 20.28 14.28 10.90
C GLU A 72 18.91 14.96 10.70
N LEU A 73 18.54 15.90 11.57
CA LEU A 73 17.34 16.74 11.41
C LEU A 73 17.42 17.61 10.15
N HIS A 74 18.58 18.23 9.89
CA HIS A 74 18.79 19.01 8.66
C HIS A 74 18.70 18.10 7.42
N LYS A 75 19.26 16.89 7.49
CA LYS A 75 19.16 15.89 6.42
C LYS A 75 17.71 15.50 6.15
N LEU A 76 16.92 15.25 7.20
CA LEU A 76 15.49 14.99 7.09
C LEU A 76 14.74 16.18 6.45
N HIS A 77 15.05 17.41 6.88
CA HIS A 77 14.46 18.61 6.29
C HIS A 77 14.74 18.73 4.78
N SER A 78 15.99 18.55 4.36
CA SER A 78 16.38 18.54 2.95
C SER A 78 15.69 17.40 2.18
N ALA A 79 15.61 16.20 2.74
CA ALA A 79 14.92 15.08 2.10
C ALA A 79 13.43 15.38 1.89
N CYS A 80 12.74 15.92 2.89
CA CYS A 80 11.33 16.32 2.74
C CYS A 80 11.14 17.41 1.69
N LYS A 81 12.03 18.42 1.63
CA LYS A 81 11.91 19.57 0.75
C LYS A 81 12.29 19.26 -0.70
N ASP A 82 13.42 18.59 -0.90
CA ASP A 82 14.05 18.44 -2.21
C ASP A 82 13.68 17.11 -2.88
N TRP A 83 13.29 16.10 -2.10
CA TRP A 83 12.91 14.77 -2.62
C TRP A 83 11.44 14.43 -2.44
N GLY A 84 10.85 14.75 -1.28
CA GLY A 84 9.52 14.27 -0.90
C GLY A 84 9.47 12.76 -0.55
N PHE A 85 10.62 12.07 -0.58
CA PHE A 85 10.75 10.65 -0.24
C PHE A 85 12.14 10.35 0.32
N PHE A 86 12.23 9.38 1.23
CA PHE A 86 13.48 8.92 1.85
C PHE A 86 13.31 7.52 2.45
N GLN A 87 14.42 6.84 2.68
CA GLN A 87 14.47 5.59 3.43
C GLN A 87 14.73 5.89 4.90
N LEU A 88 14.18 5.08 5.81
CA LEU A 88 14.43 5.19 7.25
C LEU A 88 15.16 3.94 7.74
N ILE A 89 16.25 4.12 8.48
CA ILE A 89 16.98 3.05 9.17
C ILE A 89 16.95 3.26 10.67
N ASN A 90 17.28 2.20 11.43
CA ASN A 90 17.25 2.21 12.90
C ASN A 90 15.90 2.71 13.46
N HIS A 91 14.80 2.41 12.76
CA HIS A 91 13.45 2.93 13.00
C HIS A 91 12.73 2.35 14.24
N GLY A 92 13.41 1.55 15.06
CA GLY A 92 12.86 0.97 16.29
C GLY A 92 11.90 -0.20 16.11
N ALA A 93 11.22 -0.36 14.97
CA ALA A 93 10.43 -1.56 14.68
C ALA A 93 11.33 -2.83 14.63
N SER A 94 10.92 -3.88 15.34
CA SER A 94 11.71 -5.12 15.40
C SER A 94 11.70 -5.86 14.05
N SER A 95 12.84 -6.43 13.68
CA SER A 95 12.95 -7.23 12.45
C SER A 95 11.98 -8.41 12.44
N SER A 96 11.70 -9.02 13.60
CA SER A 96 10.73 -10.11 13.71
C SER A 96 9.30 -9.69 13.35
N VAL A 97 8.88 -8.47 13.71
CA VAL A 97 7.56 -7.95 13.34
C VAL A 97 7.50 -7.67 11.83
N VAL A 98 8.55 -7.08 11.26
CA VAL A 98 8.62 -6.81 9.81
C VAL A 98 8.59 -8.10 8.99
N GLU A 99 9.38 -9.10 9.38
CA GLU A 99 9.40 -10.39 8.68
C GLU A 99 8.09 -11.17 8.86
N LYS A 100 7.47 -11.11 10.05
CA LYS A 100 6.14 -11.68 10.24
C LYS A 100 5.12 -11.00 9.33
N ALA A 101 5.09 -9.67 9.27
CA ALA A 101 4.17 -8.93 8.39
C ALA A 101 4.33 -9.33 6.91
N LYS A 102 5.57 -9.42 6.42
CA LYS A 102 5.85 -9.91 5.06
C LYS A 102 5.32 -11.32 4.83
N HIS A 103 5.51 -12.21 5.81
CA HIS A 103 5.03 -13.59 5.74
C HIS A 103 3.49 -13.65 5.71
N GLU A 104 2.80 -13.04 6.66
CA GLU A 104 1.33 -13.09 6.77
C GLU A 104 0.66 -12.43 5.56
N ILE A 105 1.20 -11.32 5.04
CA ILE A 105 0.71 -10.71 3.79
C ILE A 105 0.88 -11.69 2.62
N LYS A 106 2.02 -12.37 2.52
CA LYS A 106 2.25 -13.34 1.45
C LYS A 106 1.28 -14.52 1.53
N GLU A 107 1.00 -15.01 2.74
CA GLU A 107 0.01 -16.07 2.95
C GLU A 107 -1.41 -15.59 2.64
N LEU A 108 -1.76 -14.35 3.00
CA LEU A 108 -3.03 -13.72 2.62
C LEU A 108 -3.23 -13.69 1.09
N PHE A 109 -2.21 -13.29 0.32
CA PHE A 109 -2.24 -13.32 -1.15
C PHE A 109 -2.11 -14.74 -1.75
N ARG A 110 -1.91 -15.77 -0.93
CA ARG A 110 -1.91 -17.19 -1.37
C ARG A 110 -3.19 -17.93 -1.03
N LEU A 111 -4.09 -17.32 -0.28
CA LEU A 111 -5.38 -17.92 0.03
C LEU A 111 -6.09 -18.41 -1.24
N PRO A 112 -6.84 -19.51 -1.16
CA PRO A 112 -7.71 -19.97 -2.25
C PRO A 112 -8.67 -18.88 -2.70
N LYS A 113 -9.09 -18.94 -3.96
CA LYS A 113 -9.99 -17.96 -4.57
C LYS A 113 -11.29 -17.81 -3.78
N GLU A 114 -11.82 -18.91 -3.28
CA GLU A 114 -13.06 -18.95 -2.50
C GLU A 114 -12.94 -18.16 -1.19
N GLU A 115 -11.79 -18.27 -0.51
CA GLU A 115 -11.51 -17.53 0.73
C GLU A 115 -11.22 -16.05 0.44
N LYS A 116 -10.47 -15.74 -0.62
CA LYS A 116 -10.24 -14.34 -1.04
C LYS A 116 -11.51 -13.62 -1.44
N LYS A 117 -12.48 -14.33 -2.01
CA LYS A 117 -13.76 -13.75 -2.42
C LYS A 117 -14.55 -13.19 -1.24
N GLU A 118 -14.45 -13.83 -0.07
CA GLU A 118 -15.07 -13.35 1.18
C GLU A 118 -14.44 -12.06 1.72
N LEU A 119 -13.21 -11.78 1.27
CA LEU A 119 -12.39 -10.62 1.60
C LEU A 119 -12.36 -9.59 0.45
N TRP A 120 -13.14 -9.77 -0.61
CA TRP A 120 -13.16 -8.88 -1.77
C TRP A 120 -13.92 -7.59 -1.49
N GLN A 121 -13.53 -6.51 -2.16
CA GLN A 121 -14.25 -5.24 -2.13
C GLN A 121 -15.72 -5.41 -2.55
N GLU A 122 -16.60 -4.65 -1.92
CA GLU A 122 -17.99 -4.49 -2.33
C GLU A 122 -18.17 -3.18 -3.14
N PRO A 123 -19.14 -3.11 -4.06
CA PRO A 123 -19.38 -1.87 -4.81
C PRO A 123 -19.66 -0.68 -3.87
N GLY A 124 -18.87 0.39 -4.01
CA GLY A 124 -18.97 1.55 -3.14
C GLY A 124 -18.07 1.49 -1.89
N ASP A 125 -17.28 0.43 -1.73
CA ASP A 125 -16.30 0.25 -0.67
C ASP A 125 -14.92 -0.08 -1.26
N ILE A 126 -13.87 0.48 -0.67
CA ILE A 126 -12.47 0.20 -1.05
C ILE A 126 -11.79 -0.82 -0.12
N SER A 127 -12.48 -1.28 0.92
CA SER A 127 -11.92 -2.22 1.90
C SER A 127 -11.91 -3.66 1.35
N GLY A 128 -10.82 -4.39 1.58
CA GLY A 128 -10.62 -5.75 1.09
C GLY A 128 -9.74 -5.83 -0.16
N PHE A 129 -9.79 -6.97 -0.85
CA PHE A 129 -9.09 -7.23 -2.10
C PHE A 129 -9.74 -6.50 -3.29
N GLY A 130 -8.92 -5.90 -4.14
CA GLY A 130 -9.34 -5.26 -5.38
C GLY A 130 -8.36 -4.19 -5.85
N GLN A 131 -8.88 -3.11 -6.44
CA GLN A 131 -8.12 -1.90 -6.76
C GLN A 131 -8.84 -0.68 -6.21
N ALA A 132 -8.08 0.31 -5.75
CA ALA A 132 -8.63 1.55 -5.22
C ALA A 132 -8.83 2.59 -6.34
N PHE A 133 -9.86 3.41 -6.20
CA PHE A 133 -10.13 4.58 -7.05
C PHE A 133 -10.35 4.27 -8.54
N VAL A 134 -11.00 3.15 -8.86
CA VAL A 134 -11.51 2.88 -10.21
C VAL A 134 -12.86 3.57 -10.39
N VAL A 135 -12.96 4.51 -11.32
CA VAL A 135 -14.13 5.39 -11.49
C VAL A 135 -14.84 5.25 -12.84
N SER A 136 -14.25 4.55 -13.82
CA SER A 136 -14.87 4.30 -15.13
C SER A 136 -14.37 3.00 -15.77
N ASP A 137 -15.12 2.48 -16.75
CA ASP A 137 -14.77 1.27 -17.49
C ASP A 137 -13.65 1.47 -18.53
N GLU A 138 -13.40 2.73 -18.90
CA GLU A 138 -12.34 3.14 -19.82
C GLU A 138 -11.02 3.43 -19.10
N GLN A 139 -11.04 3.56 -17.77
CA GLN A 139 -9.86 3.82 -16.96
C GLN A 139 -8.81 2.73 -17.16
N LYS A 140 -7.59 3.17 -17.42
CA LYS A 140 -6.40 2.32 -17.45
C LYS A 140 -6.03 1.87 -16.03
N LEU A 141 -5.80 0.57 -15.87
CA LEU A 141 -5.59 -0.11 -14.59
C LEU A 141 -4.11 -0.45 -14.38
N ASP A 142 -3.73 -0.61 -13.12
CA ASP A 142 -2.39 -1.06 -12.77
C ASP A 142 -2.31 -2.59 -12.79
N TRP A 143 -1.15 -3.13 -13.16
CA TRP A 143 -0.89 -4.56 -13.14
C TRP A 143 -0.52 -5.03 -11.73
N GLY A 144 -1.48 -4.94 -10.81
CA GLY A 144 -1.35 -5.38 -9.43
C GLY A 144 -2.69 -5.49 -8.72
N ASP A 145 -2.73 -6.34 -7.70
CA ASP A 145 -3.84 -6.46 -6.77
C ASP A 145 -3.48 -5.77 -5.44
N LEU A 146 -4.46 -5.11 -4.81
CA LEU A 146 -4.33 -4.45 -3.52
C LEU A 146 -5.21 -5.16 -2.48
N PHE A 147 -4.76 -5.17 -1.23
CA PHE A 147 -5.64 -5.38 -0.08
C PHE A 147 -5.63 -4.11 0.77
N TYR A 148 -6.79 -3.49 0.97
CA TYR A 148 -6.90 -2.23 1.72
C TYR A 148 -7.74 -2.40 2.98
N MET A 149 -7.29 -1.81 4.09
CA MET A 149 -8.05 -1.79 5.34
C MET A 149 -7.69 -0.57 6.18
N VAL A 150 -8.68 -0.04 6.90
CA VAL A 150 -8.46 1.01 7.89
C VAL A 150 -8.01 0.38 9.20
N THR A 151 -6.83 0.76 9.70
CA THR A 151 -6.26 0.22 10.94
C THR A 151 -6.47 1.10 12.16
N LEU A 152 -6.57 2.42 11.96
CA LEU A 152 -6.77 3.40 13.03
C LEU A 152 -7.67 4.57 12.56
N PRO A 153 -8.41 5.19 13.50
CA PRO A 153 -8.69 4.72 14.87
C PRO A 153 -9.56 3.45 14.90
N PRO A 154 -9.61 2.70 16.02
CA PRO A 154 -10.30 1.40 16.07
C PRO A 154 -11.78 1.40 15.69
N HIS A 155 -12.50 2.50 15.90
CA HIS A 155 -13.92 2.60 15.55
C HIS A 155 -14.17 2.71 14.04
N LEU A 156 -13.15 3.02 13.23
CA LEU A 156 -13.24 3.00 11.77
C LEU A 156 -12.90 1.63 11.17
N ARG A 157 -12.49 0.66 11.98
CA ARG A 157 -12.23 -0.71 11.53
C ARG A 157 -13.54 -1.37 11.17
N LYS A 158 -13.62 -1.97 9.98
CA LYS A 158 -14.80 -2.74 9.54
C LYS A 158 -14.84 -4.10 10.22
N PRO A 159 -15.74 -4.35 11.19
CA PRO A 159 -15.71 -5.59 11.96
C PRO A 159 -15.87 -6.84 11.08
N GLN A 160 -16.66 -6.73 10.01
CA GLN A 160 -16.90 -7.82 9.06
C GLN A 160 -15.66 -8.20 8.23
N LEU A 161 -14.79 -7.23 7.92
CA LEU A 161 -13.54 -7.52 7.22
C LEU A 161 -12.54 -8.17 8.20
N TYR A 162 -12.42 -7.57 9.39
CA TYR A 162 -11.50 -8.05 10.43
C TYR A 162 -11.83 -9.45 10.94
N SER A 163 -13.11 -9.82 11.03
CA SER A 163 -13.54 -11.15 11.49
C SER A 163 -13.23 -12.28 10.51
N LYS A 164 -13.02 -11.94 9.23
CA LYS A 164 -12.72 -12.89 8.15
C LYS A 164 -11.22 -13.04 7.86
N LEU A 165 -10.37 -12.19 8.45
CA LEU A 165 -8.92 -12.30 8.28
C LEU A 165 -8.39 -13.58 8.95
N PRO A 166 -7.34 -14.21 8.38
CA PRO A 166 -6.66 -15.33 9.04
C PRO A 166 -6.23 -14.95 10.46
N GLN A 167 -6.38 -15.85 11.44
CA GLN A 167 -6.06 -15.54 12.84
C GLN A 167 -4.59 -15.16 13.09
N SER A 168 -3.68 -15.55 12.19
CA SER A 168 -2.26 -15.25 12.28
C SER A 168 -1.91 -13.82 11.83
N PHE A 169 -2.81 -13.19 11.06
CA PHE A 169 -2.73 -11.85 10.47
C PHE A 169 -3.06 -10.77 11.51
#